data_AF-A0A7J6WFE3-F1
#
_entry.id   AF-A0A7J6WFE3-F1
#
_cell.length_a   1.000
_cell.length_b   1.000
_cell.length_c   1.000
_cell.angle_alpha   90.00
_cell.angle_beta   90.00
_cell.angle_gamma   90.00
#
_symmetry.space_group_name_H-M   'P 1'
#
loop_
_entity.id
_entity.type
_entity.pdbx_description
1 polymer ?
#
loop_
_entity_poly.entity_id
_entity_poly.type
_entity_poly.pdbx_seq_one_letter_code
_entity_poly.pdbx_strand_id
1 'polypeptide(L)'
;MAASVNSLTPQRFLPPNSSKPINKELKPNKFNFPLKGVSKKSTFLRTNNRKWIIGSITDELDVIPVQSNDLIDQQEGVLVRIEIERDEEQSGLQVGGFANEGRFSFEGAGEVLVAVVKMAQKKKLKGDKGDWKEFLKAHDRKMGDTVSDPAKRSIDDLVTFLKTFSDEEDLKFLANMSHTVSNCKSIAQLTTSSTETESPQERLVRATLQHPDYLVNYSFCPKNEEWVVTKPSKSSKEAKSTSIVSVDCEMVLCEDDSEAVVQVCVVDQNMEVKLNELVRPNKAVANYRTEITGISAKDLEGVTCSLPDIQRKMKKLLRHGTILVGHGLNNDLKALKLDHARVVDTSYIFATPACRKPSLNDLCKNVLGYEVRKDGAPHNCLDDARAAMKLVLFKLESGIDSGVGQSVKDVPESESAKLLLHRIPKSVPQNELRKIFPGFTVELQRRMNVGKPQKNYAVVAVFKNPNEANEAFDSIEREEEKDCKGLRQKLVLFEYSAERPATLYVRKMLPDDPHVQSTGSKKRSADLDNRKELKKPKIDSSQCEHTIEIERLKTELRQRDEEVANMQKIIAALTRKQGL
;
A
#
# COMPACT_ATOMS: atom_id res chain seq x y z
N MET A 1 48.12 -27.35 -43.96
CA MET A 1 49.17 -28.37 -43.72
C MET A 1 49.61 -28.19 -42.27
N ALA A 2 49.49 -29.14 -41.33
CA ALA A 2 50.17 -30.45 -41.27
C ALA A 2 51.71 -30.28 -41.36
N ALA A 3 52.60 -30.75 -40.47
CA ALA A 3 52.50 -31.43 -39.16
C ALA A 3 53.83 -31.16 -38.36
N SER A 4 54.22 -31.74 -37.21
CA SER A 4 53.67 -32.85 -36.41
C SER A 4 54.14 -32.85 -34.92
N VAL A 5 53.38 -33.61 -34.11
CA VAL A 5 53.63 -34.33 -32.83
C VAL A 5 55.06 -34.45 -32.27
N ASN A 6 55.20 -34.23 -30.95
CA ASN A 6 55.92 -35.03 -29.93
C ASN A 6 55.74 -34.37 -28.53
N SER A 7 55.66 -35.03 -27.36
CA SER A 7 55.39 -36.43 -26.97
C SER A 7 55.19 -36.49 -25.43
N LEU A 8 54.78 -37.65 -24.88
CA LEU A 8 54.82 -38.07 -23.44
C LEU A 8 53.64 -37.71 -22.50
N THR A 9 52.92 -38.77 -22.12
CA THR A 9 52.15 -38.99 -20.87
C THR A 9 52.50 -40.40 -20.36
N PRO A 10 51.98 -40.88 -19.21
CA PRO A 10 52.07 -40.29 -17.87
C PRO A 10 52.71 -41.28 -16.87
N GLN A 11 53.37 -40.80 -15.80
CA GLN A 11 53.77 -41.68 -14.69
C GLN A 11 52.65 -41.88 -13.67
N ARG A 12 52.57 -43.12 -13.17
CA ARG A 12 51.45 -43.71 -12.43
C ARG A 12 51.96 -44.14 -11.06
N PHE A 13 51.46 -43.54 -9.98
CA PHE A 13 51.63 -44.08 -8.64
C PHE A 13 50.31 -44.70 -8.16
N LEU A 14 50.39 -45.94 -7.66
CA LEU A 14 49.27 -46.72 -7.11
C LEU A 14 49.26 -46.62 -5.56
N PRO A 15 48.12 -46.92 -4.91
CA PRO A 15 47.85 -46.53 -3.53
C PRO A 15 48.28 -47.58 -2.49
N PRO A 16 48.41 -47.20 -1.20
CA PRO A 16 48.41 -48.15 -0.09
C PRO A 16 46.98 -48.57 0.30
N ASN A 17 46.89 -49.73 0.96
CA ASN A 17 45.70 -50.58 0.96
C ASN A 17 44.73 -50.37 2.14
N SER A 18 43.52 -50.88 1.95
CA SER A 18 42.39 -50.93 2.88
C SER A 18 42.67 -51.47 4.30
N SER A 19 41.93 -50.95 5.30
CA SER A 19 41.48 -51.73 6.45
C SER A 19 40.00 -51.41 6.78
N LYS A 20 39.30 -52.37 7.40
CA LYS A 20 37.82 -52.46 7.48
C LYS A 20 37.23 -51.73 8.72
N PRO A 21 35.90 -51.45 8.75
CA PRO A 21 35.31 -50.51 9.70
C PRO A 21 35.13 -51.09 11.11
N ILE A 22 35.26 -50.23 12.12
CA ILE A 22 34.94 -50.55 13.52
C ILE A 22 33.59 -49.94 13.89
N ASN A 23 32.58 -50.81 14.03
CA ASN A 23 31.37 -50.48 14.76
C ASN A 23 31.70 -50.25 16.25
N LYS A 24 31.27 -49.12 16.80
CA LYS A 24 31.05 -48.96 18.24
C LYS A 24 29.69 -48.34 18.50
N GLU A 25 28.72 -49.20 18.82
CA GLU A 25 27.52 -48.80 19.55
C GLU A 25 27.94 -48.12 20.85
N LEU A 26 27.49 -46.89 21.09
CA LEU A 26 27.43 -46.31 22.43
C LEU A 26 26.00 -46.42 22.93
N LYS A 27 25.76 -47.43 23.77
CA LYS A 27 24.46 -47.67 24.40
C LYS A 27 24.15 -46.57 25.43
N PRO A 28 22.90 -46.12 25.54
CA PRO A 28 22.53 -45.03 26.43
C PRO A 28 22.58 -45.47 27.90
N ASN A 29 23.09 -44.60 28.76
CA ASN A 29 23.13 -44.84 30.20
C ASN A 29 21.72 -44.83 30.78
N LYS A 30 21.30 -45.93 31.41
CA LYS A 30 20.02 -46.02 32.12
C LYS A 30 20.14 -45.39 33.50
N PHE A 31 19.42 -44.30 33.72
CA PHE A 31 18.91 -43.96 35.06
C PHE A 31 17.39 -44.12 35.05
N ASN A 32 16.92 -45.10 35.81
CA ASN A 32 15.50 -45.43 35.97
C ASN A 32 14.97 -44.75 37.24
N PHE A 33 13.92 -43.94 37.14
CA PHE A 33 12.89 -43.73 38.18
C PHE A 33 11.64 -43.09 37.50
N PRO A 34 10.43 -43.16 38.10
CA PRO A 34 9.34 -43.86 37.45
C PRO A 34 8.36 -42.96 36.69
N LEU A 35 7.72 -43.55 35.68
CA LEU A 35 6.50 -43.02 35.06
C LEU A 35 5.35 -42.95 36.10
N LYS A 36 5.10 -41.74 36.62
CA LYS A 36 3.75 -41.32 37.03
C LYS A 36 3.32 -40.15 36.14
N GLY A 37 2.10 -40.24 35.61
CA GLY A 37 1.65 -39.41 34.49
C GLY A 37 1.61 -37.91 34.79
N VAL A 38 2.05 -37.10 33.83
CA VAL A 38 1.93 -35.64 33.85
C VAL A 38 1.24 -35.14 32.58
N SER A 39 -0.04 -35.49 32.43
CA SER A 39 -0.94 -34.70 31.58
C SER A 39 -1.31 -33.43 32.36
N LYS A 40 -0.55 -32.34 32.14
CA LYS A 40 -0.84 -30.95 32.58
C LYS A 40 0.17 -29.88 32.13
N LYS A 41 1.32 -30.23 31.53
CA LYS A 41 2.35 -29.24 31.14
C LYS A 41 2.04 -28.39 29.89
N SER A 42 1.23 -28.89 28.94
CA SER A 42 0.85 -28.13 27.73
C SER A 42 0.01 -26.88 28.08
N THR A 43 -0.98 -27.04 28.97
CA THR A 43 -1.87 -25.95 29.37
C THR A 43 -1.13 -24.82 30.08
N PHE A 44 -0.16 -25.15 30.94
CA PHE A 44 0.54 -24.16 31.78
C PHE A 44 1.46 -23.23 30.98
N LEU A 45 2.16 -23.76 29.97
CA LEU A 45 2.94 -22.94 29.01
C LEU A 45 2.02 -22.07 28.16
N ARG A 46 0.91 -22.62 27.64
CA ARG A 46 -0.06 -21.87 26.83
C ARG A 46 -0.72 -20.73 27.59
N THR A 47 -1.04 -20.92 28.88
CA THR A 47 -1.56 -19.84 29.74
C THR A 47 -0.54 -18.74 30.02
N ASN A 48 0.74 -19.09 30.17
CA ASN A 48 1.78 -18.10 30.45
C ASN A 48 2.08 -17.23 29.21
N ASN A 49 2.16 -17.83 28.02
CA ASN A 49 2.29 -17.08 26.77
C ASN A 49 1.04 -16.22 26.48
N ARG A 50 -0.19 -16.73 26.71
CA ARG A 50 -1.42 -15.93 26.56
C ARG A 50 -1.42 -14.73 27.51
N LYS A 51 -0.98 -14.89 28.78
CA LYS A 51 -0.87 -13.79 29.74
C LYS A 51 0.24 -12.80 29.38
N TRP A 52 1.39 -13.26 28.89
CA TRP A 52 2.50 -12.39 28.48
C TRP A 52 2.22 -11.61 27.19
N ILE A 53 1.55 -12.22 26.20
CA ILE A 53 1.20 -11.53 24.94
C ILE A 53 0.05 -10.53 25.16
N ILE A 54 -1.00 -10.91 25.91
CA ILE A 54 -2.07 -9.97 26.28
C ILE A 54 -1.51 -8.88 27.19
N GLY A 55 -0.62 -9.23 28.13
CA GLY A 55 0.18 -8.30 28.91
C GLY A 55 0.97 -7.35 28.02
N SER A 56 1.70 -7.83 27.02
CA SER A 56 2.42 -6.93 26.08
C SER A 56 1.49 -6.00 25.28
N ILE A 57 0.22 -6.37 25.05
CA ILE A 57 -0.78 -5.51 24.40
C ILE A 57 -1.37 -4.49 25.39
N THR A 58 -1.44 -4.81 26.70
CA THR A 58 -2.00 -3.92 27.74
C THR A 58 -0.96 -3.11 28.51
N ASP A 59 0.28 -3.57 28.59
CA ASP A 59 1.38 -3.00 29.38
C ASP A 59 2.25 -2.05 28.52
N GLU A 60 2.17 -2.13 27.17
CA GLU A 60 2.63 -1.03 26.28
C GLU A 60 1.66 0.18 26.28
N LEU A 61 0.51 0.06 26.97
CA LEU A 61 -0.52 1.08 27.07
C LEU A 61 -0.77 1.38 28.56
N ASP A 62 -0.01 2.31 29.16
CA ASP A 62 -0.05 2.62 30.60
C ASP A 62 -1.48 2.79 31.15
N VAL A 63 -2.04 1.71 31.70
CA VAL A 63 -3.35 1.65 32.36
C VAL A 63 -3.18 0.84 33.64
N ILE A 64 -2.93 1.54 34.75
CA ILE A 64 -2.88 0.94 36.08
C ILE A 64 -4.32 0.82 36.62
N PRO A 65 -4.85 -0.39 36.85
CA PRO A 65 -6.14 -0.55 37.51
C PRO A 65 -5.97 -0.31 39.02
N VAL A 66 -6.56 0.77 39.53
CA VAL A 66 -6.59 1.06 40.97
C VAL A 66 -7.76 0.31 41.61
N GLN A 67 -7.47 -0.76 42.36
CA GLN A 67 -8.46 -1.34 43.27
C GLN A 67 -8.52 -0.50 44.54
N SER A 68 -9.61 0.25 44.72
CA SER A 68 -9.93 0.86 46.03
C SER A 68 -10.62 -0.18 46.91
N ASN A 69 -10.07 -0.42 48.10
CA ASN A 69 -10.75 -1.13 49.18
C ASN A 69 -11.38 -0.11 50.12
N ASP A 70 -12.50 0.48 49.72
CA ASP A 70 -13.39 1.19 50.65
C ASP A 70 -14.86 1.02 50.23
N LEU A 71 -15.71 0.77 51.23
CA LEU A 71 -17.14 0.54 51.06
C LEU A 71 -17.89 1.86 51.27
N ILE A 72 -18.35 2.49 50.20
CA ILE A 72 -19.66 3.17 50.00
C ILE A 72 -19.60 4.04 48.72
N ASP A 73 -20.72 4.02 47.99
CA ASP A 73 -21.03 4.73 46.72
C ASP A 73 -20.27 4.37 45.44
N GLN A 74 -21.05 3.99 44.43
CA GLN A 74 -20.59 3.64 43.08
C GLN A 74 -20.79 4.81 42.11
N GLN A 75 -19.69 5.48 41.76
CA GLN A 75 -19.52 6.12 40.45
C GLN A 75 -18.02 6.21 40.13
N GLU A 76 -17.53 5.38 39.22
CA GLU A 76 -16.13 5.44 38.79
C GLU A 76 -15.90 6.65 37.88
N GLY A 77 -15.44 7.75 38.48
CA GLY A 77 -14.86 8.89 37.78
C GLY A 77 -13.34 8.72 37.64
N VAL A 78 -12.82 8.78 36.42
CA VAL A 78 -11.37 8.78 36.17
C VAL A 78 -10.80 10.14 36.51
N LEU A 79 -10.14 10.26 37.67
CA LEU A 79 -9.43 11.48 38.07
C LEU A 79 -7.97 11.43 37.59
N VAL A 80 -7.65 12.17 36.54
CA VAL A 80 -6.26 12.35 36.09
C VAL A 80 -5.55 13.32 37.03
N ARG A 81 -4.70 12.82 37.93
CA ARG A 81 -3.66 13.65 38.56
C ARG A 81 -2.53 13.84 37.56
N ILE A 82 -2.40 15.05 37.04
CA ILE A 82 -1.16 15.48 36.38
C ILE A 82 -0.29 16.13 37.46
N GLU A 83 0.86 15.55 37.77
CA GLU A 83 1.93 16.25 38.48
C GLU A 83 2.64 17.18 37.48
N ILE A 84 1.99 18.32 37.25
CA ILE A 84 2.61 19.52 36.66
C ILE A 84 3.28 20.26 37.82
N GLU A 85 4.61 20.39 37.76
CA GLU A 85 5.28 21.55 38.38
C GLU A 85 4.71 22.79 37.70
N ARG A 86 3.82 23.50 38.41
CA ARG A 86 3.11 24.66 37.90
C ARG A 86 4.01 25.90 37.98
N ASP A 87 4.31 26.45 36.82
CA ASP A 87 4.07 27.88 36.62
C ASP A 87 2.66 28.05 36.02
N GLU A 88 1.96 29.10 36.45
CA GLU A 88 0.59 29.44 36.08
C GLU A 88 0.57 30.11 34.68
N GLU A 89 -0.51 30.22 33.90
CA GLU A 89 -1.91 30.48 34.24
C GLU A 89 -2.86 30.22 33.03
N GLN A 90 -4.16 30.16 33.29
CA GLN A 90 -5.32 30.35 32.39
C GLN A 90 -5.71 29.31 31.30
N SER A 91 -7.02 29.16 31.19
CA SER A 91 -7.76 28.08 30.53
C SER A 91 -8.63 28.58 29.36
N GLY A 92 -8.74 27.80 28.29
CA GLY A 92 -9.74 28.01 27.23
C GLY A 92 -10.36 26.70 26.74
N LEU A 93 -11.68 26.51 26.93
CA LEU A 93 -12.43 25.42 26.31
C LEU A 93 -12.49 25.66 24.79
N GLN A 94 -12.19 24.63 23.99
CA GLN A 94 -12.62 24.59 22.58
C GLN A 94 -13.38 23.30 22.28
N VAL A 95 -14.68 23.44 22.00
CA VAL A 95 -15.56 22.37 21.56
C VAL A 95 -15.40 22.20 20.05
N GLY A 96 -14.98 21.01 19.60
CA GLY A 96 -14.82 20.67 18.18
C GLY A 96 -15.80 19.59 17.75
N GLY A 97 -16.82 19.95 16.98
CA GLY A 97 -17.83 19.02 16.46
C GLY A 97 -17.73 18.77 14.96
N PHE A 98 -17.95 17.50 14.58
CA PHE A 98 -18.39 16.98 13.28
C PHE A 98 -17.49 16.99 12.03
N ALA A 99 -17.42 15.79 11.46
CA ALA A 99 -17.35 15.46 10.03
C ALA A 99 -16.10 15.83 9.20
N ASN A 100 -15.21 14.85 9.05
CA ASN A 100 -14.76 14.44 7.72
C ASN A 100 -14.39 12.94 7.71
N GLU A 101 -14.92 12.19 6.75
CA GLU A 101 -14.60 10.76 6.61
C GLU A 101 -13.15 10.57 6.12
N GLY A 102 -12.46 9.54 6.64
CA GLY A 102 -11.20 9.04 6.06
C GLY A 102 -9.89 9.67 6.56
N ARG A 103 -9.92 10.62 7.51
CA ARG A 103 -8.70 11.14 8.15
C ARG A 103 -8.52 10.54 9.54
N PHE A 104 -7.46 9.76 9.75
CA PHE A 104 -7.07 9.34 11.09
C PHE A 104 -6.54 10.56 11.88
N SER A 105 -7.41 11.13 12.71
CA SER A 105 -7.00 11.83 13.94
C SER A 105 -6.40 10.80 14.90
N PHE A 106 -5.41 11.19 15.71
CA PHE A 106 -4.67 10.24 16.56
C PHE A 106 -4.47 10.73 18.02
N GLU A 107 -5.40 10.42 18.92
CA GLU A 107 -5.27 10.60 20.38
C GLU A 107 -5.66 9.34 21.20
N GLY A 108 -4.82 8.98 22.19
CA GLY A 108 -5.15 7.97 23.22
C GLY A 108 -4.80 6.49 22.92
N ALA A 109 -4.94 5.64 23.94
CA ALA A 109 -4.68 4.19 23.85
C ALA A 109 -5.85 3.41 23.19
N GLY A 110 -7.07 3.94 23.33
CA GLY A 110 -8.28 3.35 22.74
C GLY A 110 -8.19 3.20 21.21
N GLU A 111 -7.57 4.16 20.51
CA GLU A 111 -7.40 4.08 19.06
C GLU A 111 -6.53 2.92 18.59
N VAL A 112 -5.50 2.56 19.36
CA VAL A 112 -4.65 1.40 19.04
C VAL A 112 -5.51 0.14 19.04
N LEU A 113 -6.35 -0.02 20.07
CA LEU A 113 -7.30 -1.11 20.18
C LEU A 113 -8.36 -1.07 19.07
N VAL A 114 -8.90 0.11 18.73
CA VAL A 114 -9.83 0.30 17.61
C VAL A 114 -9.21 -0.15 16.29
N ALA A 115 -7.97 0.24 16.00
CA ALA A 115 -7.25 -0.14 14.79
C ALA A 115 -6.99 -1.66 14.75
N VAL A 116 -6.53 -2.24 15.86
CA VAL A 116 -6.28 -3.68 16.02
C VAL A 116 -7.58 -4.48 15.78
N VAL A 117 -8.72 -4.07 16.36
CA VAL A 117 -10.02 -4.75 16.16
C VAL A 117 -10.54 -4.57 14.73
N LYS A 118 -10.49 -3.36 14.15
CA LYS A 118 -10.87 -3.13 12.74
C LYS A 118 -10.08 -4.00 11.76
N MET A 119 -8.81 -4.25 12.07
CA MET A 119 -7.95 -5.13 11.27
C MET A 119 -8.23 -6.61 11.49
N ALA A 120 -8.54 -7.05 12.71
CA ALA A 120 -9.04 -8.41 12.96
C ALA A 120 -10.31 -8.69 12.15
N GLN A 121 -11.22 -7.71 12.03
CA GLN A 121 -12.38 -7.77 11.12
C GLN A 121 -11.96 -7.86 9.64
N LYS A 122 -11.03 -7.00 9.16
CA LYS A 122 -10.52 -7.02 7.76
C LYS A 122 -9.89 -8.38 7.41
N LYS A 123 -9.24 -9.03 8.38
CA LYS A 123 -8.64 -10.38 8.25
C LYS A 123 -9.61 -11.53 8.53
N LYS A 124 -10.84 -11.26 9.00
CA LYS A 124 -11.86 -12.25 9.39
C LYS A 124 -11.41 -13.23 10.48
N LEU A 125 -10.59 -12.76 11.43
CA LEU A 125 -10.13 -13.57 12.55
C LEU A 125 -11.30 -13.89 13.49
N LYS A 126 -11.26 -15.06 14.14
CA LYS A 126 -12.29 -15.52 15.08
C LYS A 126 -11.66 -16.00 16.38
N GLY A 127 -12.06 -15.41 17.50
CA GLY A 127 -11.66 -15.87 18.82
C GLY A 127 -12.58 -16.96 19.36
N ASP A 128 -12.40 -17.32 20.64
CA ASP A 128 -13.22 -18.28 21.39
C ASP A 128 -14.74 -17.92 21.41
N LYS A 129 -15.09 -16.67 21.08
CA LYS A 129 -16.48 -16.16 20.97
C LYS A 129 -16.88 -15.77 19.53
N GLY A 130 -16.15 -16.25 18.53
CA GLY A 130 -16.40 -15.96 17.11
C GLY A 130 -15.70 -14.70 16.59
N ASP A 131 -16.19 -14.17 15.47
CA ASP A 131 -15.78 -12.86 14.96
C ASP A 131 -16.37 -11.71 15.80
N TRP A 132 -15.97 -10.48 15.51
CA TRP A 132 -16.41 -9.29 16.24
C TRP A 132 -17.94 -9.14 16.33
N LYS A 133 -18.70 -9.49 15.28
CA LYS A 133 -20.18 -9.37 15.33
C LYS A 133 -20.80 -10.51 16.13
N GLU A 134 -20.27 -11.71 16.01
CA GLU A 134 -20.66 -12.87 16.83
C GLU A 134 -20.38 -12.61 18.33
N PHE A 135 -19.20 -12.05 18.64
CA PHE A 135 -18.83 -11.60 19.98
C PHE A 135 -19.80 -10.56 20.52
N LEU A 136 -20.05 -9.47 19.76
CA LEU A 136 -20.90 -8.37 20.22
C LEU A 136 -22.34 -8.82 20.52
N LYS A 137 -22.93 -9.72 19.71
CA LYS A 137 -24.25 -10.32 19.98
C LYS A 137 -24.30 -11.07 21.31
N ALA A 138 -23.22 -11.75 21.66
CA ALA A 138 -23.14 -12.54 22.90
C ALA A 138 -22.74 -11.68 24.12
N HIS A 139 -21.98 -10.61 23.91
CA HIS A 139 -21.41 -9.76 24.96
C HIS A 139 -22.33 -8.63 25.40
N ASP A 140 -22.90 -7.88 24.45
CA ASP A 140 -23.71 -6.69 24.72
C ASP A 140 -25.16 -6.92 24.27
N ARG A 141 -26.04 -7.18 25.23
CA ARG A 141 -27.47 -7.37 24.97
C ARG A 141 -28.24 -6.07 24.72
N LYS A 142 -27.64 -4.89 24.91
CA LYS A 142 -28.27 -3.58 24.68
C LYS A 142 -28.01 -3.06 23.27
N MET A 143 -26.74 -2.99 22.83
CA MET A 143 -26.40 -2.51 21.48
C MET A 143 -26.00 -3.63 20.49
N GLY A 144 -25.88 -4.90 20.94
CA GLY A 144 -25.74 -6.07 20.06
C GLY A 144 -24.69 -5.88 18.97
N ASP A 145 -24.98 -6.34 17.75
CA ASP A 145 -24.21 -5.99 16.54
C ASP A 145 -24.73 -4.75 15.80
N THR A 146 -25.73 -4.01 16.33
CA THR A 146 -26.28 -2.82 15.64
C THR A 146 -25.26 -1.69 15.59
N VAL A 147 -24.42 -1.57 16.62
CA VAL A 147 -23.24 -0.68 16.63
C VAL A 147 -21.97 -1.53 16.43
N SER A 148 -21.70 -2.01 15.22
CA SER A 148 -20.55 -2.88 14.95
C SER A 148 -19.22 -2.16 14.66
N ASP A 149 -19.16 -0.83 14.72
CA ASP A 149 -17.92 -0.06 14.52
C ASP A 149 -17.09 -0.05 15.82
N PRO A 150 -15.86 -0.59 15.84
CA PRO A 150 -15.00 -0.56 17.02
C PRO A 150 -14.75 0.84 17.57
N ALA A 151 -14.75 1.88 16.73
CA ALA A 151 -14.57 3.27 17.18
C ALA A 151 -15.74 3.82 18.01
N LYS A 152 -16.87 3.08 18.08
CA LYS A 152 -18.07 3.44 18.83
C LYS A 152 -18.31 2.51 20.03
N ARG A 153 -17.27 1.79 20.47
CA ARG A 153 -17.31 0.85 21.59
C ARG A 153 -16.40 1.27 22.74
N SER A 154 -16.71 0.75 23.93
CA SER A 154 -15.88 0.96 25.11
C SER A 154 -14.50 0.31 24.93
N ILE A 155 -13.49 0.84 25.61
CA ILE A 155 -12.15 0.23 25.66
C ILE A 155 -12.25 -1.20 26.21
N ASP A 156 -13.13 -1.44 27.20
CA ASP A 156 -13.36 -2.76 27.78
C ASP A 156 -13.96 -3.78 26.80
N ASP A 157 -14.88 -3.37 25.93
CA ASP A 157 -15.41 -4.25 24.86
C ASP A 157 -14.29 -4.68 23.90
N LEU A 158 -13.42 -3.74 23.50
CA LEU A 158 -12.30 -3.99 22.60
C LEU A 158 -11.29 -4.94 23.24
N VAL A 159 -10.88 -4.66 24.48
CA VAL A 159 -9.96 -5.50 25.26
C VAL A 159 -10.57 -6.88 25.52
N THR A 160 -11.87 -6.96 25.82
CA THR A 160 -12.54 -8.23 26.11
C THR A 160 -12.68 -9.09 24.85
N PHE A 161 -12.93 -8.50 23.68
CA PHE A 161 -12.87 -9.21 22.41
C PHE A 161 -11.45 -9.73 22.11
N LEU A 162 -10.42 -8.88 22.26
CA LEU A 162 -9.03 -9.29 22.01
C LEU A 162 -8.58 -10.41 22.96
N LYS A 163 -9.07 -10.42 24.20
CA LYS A 163 -8.88 -11.54 25.15
C LYS A 163 -9.53 -12.85 24.70
N THR A 164 -10.50 -12.85 23.76
CA THR A 164 -11.09 -14.09 23.24
C THR A 164 -10.17 -14.86 22.31
N PHE A 165 -9.10 -14.27 21.77
CA PHE A 165 -8.16 -15.01 20.94
C PHE A 165 -7.31 -15.97 21.78
N SER A 166 -7.22 -17.21 21.33
CA SER A 166 -6.48 -18.31 22.00
C SER A 166 -5.55 -19.08 21.07
N ASP A 167 -5.66 -18.86 19.76
CA ASP A 167 -4.70 -19.33 18.76
C ASP A 167 -3.40 -18.52 18.85
N GLU A 168 -2.26 -19.21 18.65
CA GLU A 168 -0.94 -18.60 18.84
C GLU A 168 -0.57 -17.64 17.70
N GLU A 169 -0.93 -17.97 16.46
CA GLU A 169 -0.62 -17.15 15.28
C GLU A 169 -1.51 -15.90 15.22
N ASP A 170 -2.80 -16.02 15.59
CA ASP A 170 -3.68 -14.86 15.75
C ASP A 170 -3.16 -13.92 16.85
N LEU A 171 -2.78 -14.45 18.02
CA LEU A 171 -2.22 -13.63 19.12
C LEU A 171 -0.90 -12.94 18.72
N LYS A 172 -0.01 -13.64 18.01
CA LYS A 172 1.21 -13.05 17.42
C LYS A 172 0.85 -11.94 16.43
N PHE A 173 -0.08 -12.17 15.52
CA PHE A 173 -0.51 -11.17 14.54
C PHE A 173 -1.06 -9.91 15.20
N LEU A 174 -1.95 -10.06 16.19
CA LEU A 174 -2.54 -8.95 16.94
C LEU A 174 -1.48 -8.14 17.71
N ALA A 175 -0.51 -8.81 18.34
CA ALA A 175 0.58 -8.14 19.07
C ALA A 175 1.52 -7.35 18.14
N ASN A 176 1.95 -7.94 17.01
CA ASN A 176 2.78 -7.23 16.03
C ASN A 176 2.06 -6.01 15.46
N MET A 177 0.75 -6.12 15.23
CA MET A 177 -0.06 -5.02 14.75
C MET A 177 -0.23 -3.90 15.79
N SER A 178 -0.36 -4.23 17.09
CA SER A 178 -0.33 -3.25 18.18
C SER A 178 0.97 -2.45 18.15
N HIS A 179 2.11 -3.14 18.06
CA HIS A 179 3.43 -2.50 17.93
C HIS A 179 3.54 -1.64 16.65
N THR A 180 3.05 -2.11 15.50
CA THR A 180 3.08 -1.31 14.26
C THR A 180 2.23 -0.04 14.38
N VAL A 181 1.02 -0.11 14.96
CA VAL A 181 0.17 1.06 15.19
C VAL A 181 0.81 2.02 16.22
N SER A 182 1.43 1.49 17.29
CA SER A 182 2.18 2.27 18.28
C SER A 182 3.39 2.99 17.67
N ASN A 183 4.12 2.33 16.76
CA ASN A 183 5.19 2.95 15.98
C ASN A 183 4.66 4.07 15.07
N CYS A 184 3.56 3.85 14.36
CA CYS A 184 2.93 4.88 13.51
C CYS A 184 2.56 6.11 14.35
N LYS A 185 1.95 5.90 15.52
CA LYS A 185 1.56 6.97 16.45
C LYS A 185 2.79 7.71 16.99
N SER A 186 3.83 6.98 17.39
CA SER A 186 5.09 7.55 17.86
C SER A 186 5.74 8.47 16.82
N ILE A 187 5.74 8.06 15.53
CA ILE A 187 6.22 8.91 14.42
C ILE A 187 5.31 10.13 14.23
N ALA A 188 3.99 9.92 14.19
CA ALA A 188 3.03 11.01 14.01
C ALA A 188 3.19 12.09 15.10
N GLN A 189 3.29 11.67 16.37
CA GLN A 189 3.51 12.58 17.51
C GLN A 189 4.83 13.35 17.40
N LEU A 190 5.94 12.68 17.05
CA LEU A 190 7.23 13.34 16.80
C LEU A 190 7.16 14.36 15.64
N THR A 191 6.24 14.18 14.71
CA THR A 191 6.02 15.06 13.55
C THR A 191 5.08 16.24 13.88
N THR A 192 4.12 16.06 14.80
CA THR A 192 3.14 17.09 15.17
C THR A 192 3.51 17.93 16.39
N SER A 193 4.40 17.46 17.28
CA SER A 193 4.68 18.11 18.56
C SER A 193 5.68 19.28 18.52
N SER A 194 6.02 19.81 17.34
CA SER A 194 6.95 20.94 17.23
C SER A 194 6.36 22.08 16.42
N THR A 195 6.56 23.31 16.89
CA THR A 195 6.11 24.58 16.30
C THR A 195 6.89 24.98 15.03
N GLU A 196 7.53 24.02 14.36
CA GLU A 196 8.26 24.19 13.11
C GLU A 196 7.51 23.45 11.99
N THR A 197 7.52 24.01 10.79
CA THR A 197 6.85 23.40 9.63
C THR A 197 7.44 22.04 9.30
N GLU A 198 6.60 21.00 9.34
CA GLU A 198 6.90 19.61 8.95
C GLU A 198 7.71 19.54 7.65
N SER A 199 8.84 18.82 7.67
CA SER A 199 9.71 18.74 6.50
C SER A 199 9.05 17.98 5.34
N PRO A 200 9.42 18.29 4.07
CA PRO A 200 8.95 17.54 2.91
C PRO A 200 9.20 16.02 3.02
N GLN A 201 10.31 15.59 3.62
CA GLN A 201 10.63 14.19 3.84
C GLN A 201 9.69 13.53 4.87
N GLU A 202 9.39 14.20 5.98
CA GLU A 202 8.44 13.71 7.00
C GLU A 202 7.03 13.58 6.43
N ARG A 203 6.62 14.53 5.58
CA ARG A 203 5.35 14.46 4.85
C ARG A 203 5.24 13.21 3.97
N LEU A 204 6.32 12.78 3.31
CA LEU A 204 6.34 11.53 2.53
C LEU A 204 6.30 10.27 3.39
N VAL A 205 6.95 10.29 4.57
CA VAL A 205 6.81 9.22 5.57
C VAL A 205 5.36 9.15 6.03
N ARG A 206 4.76 10.27 6.44
CA ARG A 206 3.36 10.36 6.85
C ARG A 206 2.39 9.88 5.77
N ALA A 207 2.61 10.25 4.49
CA ALA A 207 1.83 9.74 3.37
C ALA A 207 1.92 8.22 3.20
N THR A 208 3.10 7.63 3.46
CA THR A 208 3.28 6.17 3.45
C THR A 208 2.55 5.51 4.62
N LEU A 209 2.67 6.05 5.84
CA LEU A 209 2.01 5.53 7.05
C LEU A 209 0.48 5.62 6.98
N GLN A 210 -0.06 6.67 6.36
CA GLN A 210 -1.50 6.90 6.22
C GLN A 210 -2.16 6.06 5.12
N HIS A 211 -1.38 5.34 4.29
CA HIS A 211 -1.93 4.51 3.22
C HIS A 211 -2.77 3.33 3.79
N PRO A 212 -4.00 3.05 3.31
CA PRO A 212 -4.91 2.06 3.92
C PRO A 212 -4.40 0.61 4.03
N ASP A 213 -3.37 0.26 3.25
CA ASP A 213 -2.71 -1.05 3.31
C ASP A 213 -1.37 -1.06 4.06
N TYR A 214 -0.91 0.08 4.61
CA TYR A 214 0.34 0.15 5.38
C TYR A 214 0.29 -0.82 6.57
N LEU A 215 -0.73 -0.69 7.43
CA LEU A 215 -0.93 -1.57 8.59
C LEU A 215 -1.05 -3.05 8.22
N VAL A 216 -1.47 -3.40 6.99
CA VAL A 216 -1.54 -4.79 6.54
C VAL A 216 -0.16 -5.33 6.15
N ASN A 217 0.62 -4.52 5.43
CA ASN A 217 1.83 -4.98 4.75
C ASN A 217 3.10 -4.77 5.58
N TYR A 218 3.12 -3.78 6.48
CA TYR A 218 4.22 -3.47 7.40
C TYR A 218 3.98 -4.00 8.83
N SER A 219 2.91 -4.78 9.05
CA SER A 219 2.77 -5.62 10.26
C SER A 219 3.46 -6.96 10.02
N PHE A 220 4.76 -7.01 10.30
CA PHE A 220 5.56 -8.22 10.16
C PHE A 220 5.26 -9.21 11.30
N CYS A 221 5.05 -10.50 10.98
CA CYS A 221 4.77 -11.56 11.96
C CYS A 221 6.01 -11.84 12.85
N PRO A 222 5.87 -12.58 13.97
CA PRO A 222 6.62 -12.32 15.20
C PRO A 222 8.13 -12.20 14.97
N LYS A 223 8.66 -11.10 15.49
CA LYS A 223 10.09 -10.82 15.60
C LYS A 223 10.73 -11.83 16.54
N ASN A 224 11.12 -12.97 16.00
CA ASN A 224 12.08 -13.86 16.63
C ASN A 224 13.46 -13.17 16.70
N GLU A 225 14.44 -13.80 17.32
CA GLU A 225 15.79 -13.23 17.52
C GLU A 225 16.53 -12.90 16.21
N GLU A 226 16.03 -13.33 15.05
CA GLU A 226 16.59 -13.02 13.73
C GLU A 226 16.13 -11.67 13.15
N TRP A 227 15.09 -11.04 13.72
CA TRP A 227 14.59 -9.75 13.25
C TRP A 227 15.34 -8.58 13.88
N VAL A 228 15.80 -7.65 13.03
CA VAL A 228 16.38 -6.39 13.50
C VAL A 228 15.31 -5.31 13.51
N VAL A 229 14.98 -4.81 14.70
CA VAL A 229 14.10 -3.64 14.87
C VAL A 229 14.96 -2.39 15.10
N THR A 230 14.77 -1.36 14.27
CA THR A 230 15.33 -0.03 14.53
C THR A 230 14.24 0.83 15.18
N LYS A 231 14.40 1.13 16.48
CA LYS A 231 13.47 1.99 17.20
C LYS A 231 13.59 3.44 16.73
N PRO A 232 12.47 4.21 16.66
CA PRO A 232 12.55 5.68 16.55
C PRO A 232 13.44 6.24 17.66
N SER A 233 14.27 7.24 17.34
CA SER A 233 15.13 7.85 18.36
C SER A 233 14.29 8.67 19.33
N LYS A 234 14.62 8.59 20.63
CA LYS A 234 14.06 9.49 21.64
C LYS A 234 14.63 10.90 21.57
N SER A 235 15.68 11.13 20.77
CA SER A 235 16.24 12.48 20.58
C SER A 235 15.53 13.23 19.46
N SER A 236 15.13 14.47 19.73
CA SER A 236 14.43 15.33 18.77
C SER A 236 15.23 15.58 17.49
N LYS A 237 16.57 15.65 17.58
CA LYS A 237 17.45 15.87 16.42
C LYS A 237 17.48 14.68 15.46
N GLU A 238 17.55 13.45 15.96
CA GLU A 238 17.55 12.26 15.11
C GLU A 238 16.14 11.93 14.60
N ALA A 239 15.10 12.18 15.41
CA ALA A 239 13.71 12.08 14.99
C ALA A 239 13.36 13.02 13.83
N LYS A 240 13.99 14.21 13.78
CA LYS A 240 13.89 15.22 12.70
C LYS A 240 14.91 15.03 11.56
N SER A 241 15.66 13.93 11.52
CA SER A 241 16.64 13.71 10.45
C SER A 241 15.94 13.63 9.09
N THR A 242 16.40 14.42 8.12
CA THR A 242 15.91 14.41 6.73
C THR A 242 16.79 13.56 5.80
N SER A 243 17.79 12.86 6.35
CA SER A 243 18.65 11.96 5.58
C SER A 243 17.84 10.80 5.01
N ILE A 244 17.99 10.53 3.71
CA ILE A 244 17.30 9.47 2.99
C ILE A 244 18.29 8.52 2.32
N VAL A 245 18.01 7.22 2.38
CA VAL A 245 18.66 6.18 1.57
C VAL A 245 17.59 5.29 0.96
N SER A 246 17.77 4.82 -0.27
CA SER A 246 16.86 3.86 -0.88
C SER A 246 17.46 2.47 -0.87
N VAL A 247 16.61 1.47 -0.72
CA VAL A 247 16.98 0.05 -0.83
C VAL A 247 16.08 -0.63 -1.86
N ASP A 248 16.66 -1.63 -2.49
CA ASP A 248 15.97 -2.66 -3.27
C ASP A 248 16.66 -4.02 -2.98
N CYS A 249 15.97 -5.12 -3.22
CA CYS A 249 16.47 -6.48 -3.00
C CYS A 249 16.03 -7.42 -4.13
N GLU A 250 16.94 -8.31 -4.55
CA GLU A 250 16.55 -9.49 -5.33
C GLU A 250 16.27 -10.67 -4.41
N MET A 251 15.16 -11.38 -4.67
CA MET A 251 14.70 -12.50 -3.85
C MET A 251 14.47 -13.78 -4.66
N VAL A 252 14.95 -14.90 -4.13
CA VAL A 252 14.70 -16.26 -4.65
C VAL A 252 13.64 -16.98 -3.83
N LEU A 253 12.98 -17.97 -4.44
CA LEU A 253 12.02 -18.84 -3.77
C LEU A 253 12.76 -20.02 -3.11
N CYS A 254 12.51 -20.25 -1.82
CA CYS A 254 13.02 -21.39 -1.06
C CYS A 254 12.10 -22.61 -1.14
N GLU A 255 12.61 -23.78 -0.75
CA GLU A 255 11.84 -25.05 -0.73
C GLU A 255 10.66 -25.06 0.25
N ASP A 256 10.63 -24.14 1.21
CA ASP A 256 9.56 -23.97 2.20
C ASP A 256 8.55 -22.85 1.83
N ASP A 257 8.45 -22.53 0.53
CA ASP A 257 7.66 -21.44 -0.04
C ASP A 257 7.98 -20.02 0.50
N SER A 258 9.05 -19.88 1.31
CA SER A 258 9.53 -18.57 1.76
C SER A 258 10.45 -17.91 0.72
N GLU A 259 10.69 -16.61 0.88
CA GLU A 259 11.60 -15.85 0.01
C GLU A 259 12.87 -15.49 0.77
N ALA A 260 14.02 -15.71 0.15
CA ALA A 260 15.34 -15.35 0.68
C ALA A 260 15.99 -14.30 -0.21
N VAL A 261 16.60 -13.30 0.42
CA VAL A 261 17.37 -12.26 -0.28
C VAL A 261 18.69 -12.82 -0.82
N VAL A 262 19.03 -12.43 -2.05
CA VAL A 262 20.26 -12.84 -2.75
C VAL A 262 21.09 -11.69 -3.30
N GLN A 263 20.51 -10.49 -3.42
CA GLN A 263 21.25 -9.25 -3.62
C GLN A 263 20.57 -8.11 -2.87
N VAL A 264 21.37 -7.18 -2.36
CA VAL A 264 20.87 -5.95 -1.72
C VAL A 264 21.66 -4.75 -2.24
N CYS A 265 20.95 -3.76 -2.77
CA CYS A 265 21.51 -2.49 -3.18
C CYS A 265 20.96 -1.36 -2.32
N VAL A 266 21.84 -0.45 -1.89
CA VAL A 266 21.48 0.78 -1.19
C VAL A 266 22.19 1.95 -1.83
N VAL A 267 21.46 3.01 -2.16
CA VAL A 267 22.03 4.29 -2.60
C VAL A 267 21.54 5.45 -1.72
N ASP A 268 22.32 6.52 -1.66
CA ASP A 268 21.89 7.77 -1.02
C ASP A 268 21.21 8.73 -2.03
N GLN A 269 20.80 9.90 -1.52
CA GLN A 269 20.21 10.98 -2.31
C GLN A 269 21.11 11.49 -3.46
N ASN A 270 22.42 11.27 -3.40
CA ASN A 270 23.38 11.65 -4.44
C ASN A 270 23.57 10.54 -5.49
N MET A 271 22.79 9.45 -5.41
CA MET A 271 22.94 8.21 -6.19
C MET A 271 24.23 7.43 -5.91
N GLU A 272 24.96 7.75 -4.83
CA GLU A 272 26.16 7.03 -4.44
C GLU A 272 25.82 5.67 -3.82
N VAL A 273 26.52 4.63 -4.24
CA VAL A 273 26.33 3.26 -3.73
C VAL A 273 26.89 3.14 -2.32
N LYS A 274 26.02 2.84 -1.35
CA LYS A 274 26.38 2.57 0.05
C LYS A 274 26.39 1.08 0.39
N LEU A 275 25.68 0.28 -0.39
CA LEU A 275 25.70 -1.18 -0.36
C LEU A 275 25.38 -1.71 -1.77
N ASN A 276 26.08 -2.75 -2.22
CA ASN A 276 25.72 -3.56 -3.39
C ASN A 276 26.41 -4.91 -3.19
N GLU A 277 25.69 -5.86 -2.60
CA GLU A 277 26.26 -7.14 -2.19
C GLU A 277 25.34 -8.30 -2.52
N LEU A 278 25.93 -9.38 -3.04
CA LEU A 278 25.28 -10.68 -3.09
C LEU A 278 25.21 -11.29 -1.69
N VAL A 279 24.12 -11.97 -1.41
CA VAL A 279 23.81 -12.58 -0.11
C VAL A 279 23.67 -14.08 -0.28
N ARG A 280 24.34 -14.85 0.58
CA ARG A 280 24.16 -16.29 0.63
C ARG A 280 22.78 -16.62 1.21
N PRO A 281 21.91 -17.35 0.49
CA PRO A 281 20.63 -17.81 1.03
C PRO A 281 20.83 -18.58 2.33
N ASN A 282 19.99 -18.32 3.34
CA ASN A 282 20.01 -19.05 4.61
C ASN A 282 19.22 -20.38 4.56
N LYS A 283 18.64 -20.71 3.42
CA LYS A 283 17.80 -21.89 3.16
C LYS A 283 18.09 -22.45 1.77
N ALA A 284 17.67 -23.69 1.52
CA ALA A 284 17.70 -24.28 0.19
C ALA A 284 16.80 -23.50 -0.78
N VAL A 285 17.29 -23.28 -2.00
CA VAL A 285 16.62 -22.49 -3.05
C VAL A 285 15.92 -23.45 -4.01
N ALA A 286 14.60 -23.33 -4.12
CA ALA A 286 13.78 -24.08 -5.06
C ALA A 286 13.75 -23.42 -6.46
N ASN A 287 13.74 -22.08 -6.51
CA ASN A 287 13.78 -21.35 -7.78
C ASN A 287 14.47 -19.99 -7.62
N TYR A 288 15.55 -19.80 -8.38
CA TYR A 288 16.34 -18.55 -8.44
C TYR A 288 15.61 -17.40 -9.15
N ARG A 289 14.58 -17.71 -9.94
CA ARG A 289 13.83 -16.74 -10.76
C ARG A 289 14.77 -15.89 -11.63
N THR A 290 15.81 -16.49 -12.20
CA THR A 290 16.89 -15.79 -12.93
C THR A 290 16.38 -14.89 -14.06
N GLU A 291 15.24 -15.22 -14.65
CA GLU A 291 14.52 -14.40 -15.63
C GLU A 291 13.94 -13.09 -15.07
N ILE A 292 13.77 -13.01 -13.75
CA ILE A 292 13.40 -11.81 -12.99
C ILE A 292 14.62 -11.21 -12.30
N THR A 293 15.37 -11.98 -11.53
CA THR A 293 16.44 -11.48 -10.63
C THR A 293 17.77 -11.21 -11.34
N GLY A 294 17.97 -11.75 -12.54
CA GLY A 294 19.28 -11.76 -13.21
C GLY A 294 20.33 -12.66 -12.56
N ILE A 295 20.01 -13.34 -11.45
CA ILE A 295 20.95 -14.11 -10.61
C ILE A 295 20.74 -15.62 -10.83
N SER A 296 21.82 -16.34 -11.11
CA SER A 296 21.84 -17.80 -11.21
C SER A 296 22.48 -18.45 -9.98
N ALA A 297 22.34 -19.77 -9.86
CA ALA A 297 23.02 -20.56 -8.83
C ALA A 297 24.55 -20.39 -8.84
N LYS A 298 25.14 -20.14 -10.02
CA LYS A 298 26.58 -19.96 -10.19
C LYS A 298 27.06 -18.61 -9.64
N ASP A 299 26.24 -17.57 -9.73
CA ASP A 299 26.60 -16.23 -9.25
C ASP A 299 26.64 -16.18 -7.71
N LEU A 300 25.95 -17.10 -7.04
CA LEU A 300 26.00 -17.28 -5.58
C LEU A 300 27.07 -18.29 -5.12
N GLU A 301 27.82 -18.90 -6.03
CA GLU A 301 28.90 -19.84 -5.69
C GLU A 301 30.04 -19.10 -4.99
N GLY A 302 30.41 -19.55 -3.79
CA GLY A 302 31.45 -18.89 -2.98
C GLY A 302 31.03 -17.59 -2.29
N VAL A 303 29.78 -17.12 -2.45
CA VAL A 303 29.28 -15.96 -1.69
C VAL A 303 29.20 -16.28 -0.21
N THR A 304 29.90 -15.50 0.62
CA THR A 304 29.99 -15.70 2.07
C THR A 304 29.14 -14.74 2.89
N CYS A 305 28.79 -13.57 2.34
CA CYS A 305 28.01 -12.55 3.04
C CYS A 305 26.64 -13.10 3.45
N SER A 306 26.30 -12.99 4.73
CA SER A 306 25.06 -13.55 5.28
C SER A 306 24.01 -12.46 5.55
N LEU A 307 22.74 -12.85 5.65
CA LEU A 307 21.67 -11.93 6.05
C LEU A 307 22.00 -11.14 7.35
N PRO A 308 22.53 -11.74 8.43
CA PRO A 308 23.04 -11.00 9.60
C PRO A 308 24.13 -9.95 9.31
N ASP A 309 24.98 -10.16 8.30
CA ASP A 309 26.01 -9.16 7.93
C ASP A 309 25.39 -7.98 7.19
N ILE A 310 24.45 -8.25 6.28
CA ILE A 310 23.62 -7.22 5.64
C ILE A 310 22.82 -6.44 6.69
N GLN A 311 22.13 -7.11 7.61
CA GLN A 311 21.39 -6.47 8.70
C GLN A 311 22.31 -5.56 9.55
N ARG A 312 23.55 -5.98 9.81
CA ARG A 312 24.55 -5.16 10.53
C ARG A 312 24.93 -3.90 9.74
N LYS A 313 25.05 -4.00 8.40
CA LYS A 313 25.32 -2.88 7.48
C LYS A 313 24.12 -1.93 7.39
N MET A 314 22.92 -2.47 7.17
CA MET A 314 21.65 -1.72 7.19
C MET A 314 21.45 -0.97 8.53
N LYS A 315 21.68 -1.63 9.67
CA LYS A 315 21.61 -0.99 11.00
C LYS A 315 22.66 0.11 11.21
N LYS A 316 23.74 0.16 10.42
CA LYS A 316 24.70 1.28 10.42
C LYS A 316 24.20 2.45 9.55
N LEU A 317 23.60 2.16 8.40
CA LEU A 317 23.05 3.15 7.47
C LEU A 317 21.77 3.83 8.04
N LEU A 318 20.96 3.07 8.76
CA LEU A 318 19.71 3.50 9.40
C LEU A 318 19.90 4.11 10.81
N ARG A 319 21.13 4.50 11.18
CA ARG A 319 21.38 5.24 12.42
C ARG A 319 20.85 6.67 12.31
N HIS A 320 20.73 7.34 13.45
CA HIS A 320 20.37 8.77 13.52
C HIS A 320 19.04 9.12 12.81
N GLY A 321 18.14 8.14 12.73
CA GLY A 321 16.80 8.31 12.15
C GLY A 321 16.75 8.43 10.63
N THR A 322 17.78 8.04 9.87
CA THR A 322 17.72 7.98 8.39
C THR A 322 16.43 7.32 7.91
N ILE A 323 15.76 7.94 6.93
CA ILE A 323 14.53 7.46 6.32
C ILE A 323 14.87 6.46 5.21
N LEU A 324 14.16 5.35 5.16
CA LEU A 324 14.35 4.31 4.14
C LEU A 324 13.33 4.42 3.01
N VAL A 325 13.81 4.53 1.77
CA VAL A 325 13.02 4.65 0.53
C VAL A 325 13.00 3.31 -0.21
N GLY A 326 11.91 2.97 -0.90
CA GLY A 326 11.85 1.82 -1.81
C GLY A 326 10.57 1.76 -2.65
N HIS A 327 10.31 0.64 -3.32
CA HIS A 327 9.10 0.44 -4.14
C HIS A 327 8.41 -0.90 -3.83
N GLY A 328 7.30 -0.86 -3.08
CA GLY A 328 6.75 -2.08 -2.47
C GLY A 328 7.65 -2.58 -1.32
N LEU A 329 8.31 -1.63 -0.64
CA LEU A 329 9.41 -1.79 0.32
C LEU A 329 9.12 -2.77 1.48
N ASN A 330 7.83 -3.05 1.72
CA ASN A 330 7.42 -4.10 2.66
C ASN A 330 7.93 -5.51 2.28
N ASN A 331 8.25 -5.77 1.00
CA ASN A 331 8.76 -7.06 0.55
C ASN A 331 10.24 -7.21 0.90
N ASP A 332 11.03 -6.18 0.60
CA ASP A 332 12.46 -6.08 0.91
C ASP A 332 12.69 -6.16 2.41
N LEU A 333 11.97 -5.36 3.20
CA LEU A 333 12.04 -5.39 4.67
C LEU A 333 11.71 -6.77 5.26
N LYS A 334 10.76 -7.50 4.65
CA LYS A 334 10.43 -8.87 5.05
C LYS A 334 11.55 -9.86 4.72
N ALA A 335 12.15 -9.77 3.53
CA ALA A 335 13.28 -10.60 3.13
C ALA A 335 14.56 -10.31 3.96
N LEU A 336 14.76 -9.04 4.31
CA LEU A 336 15.83 -8.55 5.19
C LEU A 336 15.59 -8.85 6.69
N LYS A 337 14.40 -9.33 7.07
CA LYS A 337 13.93 -9.43 8.47
C LYS A 337 14.23 -8.14 9.26
N LEU A 338 13.87 -7.00 8.67
CA LEU A 338 14.18 -5.66 9.18
C LEU A 338 12.88 -4.90 9.43
N ASP A 339 12.65 -4.45 10.66
CA ASP A 339 11.56 -3.53 10.98
C ASP A 339 12.12 -2.12 11.19
N HIS A 340 11.86 -1.25 10.22
CA HIS A 340 12.23 0.16 10.24
C HIS A 340 10.99 1.03 10.06
N ALA A 341 10.79 1.97 10.99
CA ALA A 341 9.53 2.70 11.08
C ALA A 341 9.47 3.95 10.16
N ARG A 342 10.59 4.63 9.89
CA ARG A 342 10.62 5.84 9.03
C ARG A 342 10.81 5.45 7.56
N VAL A 343 9.73 4.99 6.93
CA VAL A 343 9.74 4.47 5.55
C VAL A 343 8.99 5.37 4.57
N VAL A 344 9.47 5.40 3.32
CA VAL A 344 8.81 6.01 2.17
C VAL A 344 8.65 4.96 1.08
N ASP A 345 7.40 4.54 0.84
CA ASP A 345 7.08 3.57 -0.22
C ASP A 345 6.59 4.31 -1.46
N THR A 346 7.40 4.31 -2.52
CA THR A 346 7.03 4.93 -3.80
C THR A 346 5.78 4.30 -4.41
N SER A 347 5.47 3.04 -4.10
CA SER A 347 4.24 2.40 -4.57
C SER A 347 2.98 2.92 -3.85
N TYR A 348 3.12 3.66 -2.74
CA TYR A 348 2.01 4.22 -1.94
C TYR A 348 1.86 5.72 -2.18
N ILE A 349 2.96 6.50 -2.08
CA ILE A 349 2.90 7.98 -2.25
C ILE A 349 2.54 8.41 -3.68
N PHE A 350 2.65 7.51 -4.65
CA PHE A 350 2.22 7.69 -6.04
C PHE A 350 0.93 6.91 -6.40
N ALA A 351 0.32 6.18 -5.45
CA ALA A 351 -0.95 5.50 -5.70
C ALA A 351 -2.13 6.50 -5.59
N THR A 352 -3.07 6.42 -6.54
CA THR A 352 -4.39 7.04 -6.35
C THR A 352 -5.31 6.04 -5.64
N PRO A 353 -6.22 6.47 -4.72
CA PRO A 353 -7.07 5.55 -3.95
C PRO A 353 -7.95 4.60 -4.78
N ALA A 354 -8.24 4.94 -6.04
CA ALA A 354 -9.01 4.13 -6.98
C ALA A 354 -8.14 3.16 -7.83
N CYS A 355 -6.81 3.30 -7.82
CA CYS A 355 -5.90 2.47 -8.60
C CYS A 355 -5.29 1.33 -7.79
N ARG A 356 -4.81 0.31 -8.50
CA ARG A 356 -3.78 -0.58 -7.97
C ARG A 356 -2.47 0.19 -7.84
N LYS A 357 -1.63 -0.20 -6.87
CA LYS A 357 -0.24 0.26 -6.76
C LYS A 357 0.44 0.20 -8.14
N PRO A 358 1.00 1.30 -8.65
CA PRO A 358 1.68 1.33 -9.94
C PRO A 358 3.00 0.55 -9.86
N SER A 359 3.50 0.05 -11.00
CA SER A 359 4.83 -0.58 -11.04
C SER A 359 5.94 0.48 -11.06
N LEU A 360 7.15 0.12 -10.63
CA LEU A 360 8.31 1.03 -10.68
C LEU A 360 8.59 1.51 -12.11
N ASN A 361 8.50 0.62 -13.10
CA ASN A 361 8.70 0.97 -14.51
C ASN A 361 7.61 1.92 -15.04
N ASP A 362 6.33 1.68 -14.69
CA ASP A 362 5.24 2.62 -15.00
C ASP A 362 5.51 4.00 -14.35
N LEU A 363 5.97 4.04 -13.10
CA LEU A 363 6.28 5.31 -12.42
C LEU A 363 7.43 6.04 -13.09
N CYS A 364 8.58 5.39 -13.33
CA CYS A 364 9.70 6.03 -14.01
C CYS A 364 9.31 6.55 -15.39
N LYS A 365 8.53 5.79 -16.16
CA LYS A 365 8.07 6.19 -17.49
C LYS A 365 7.17 7.44 -17.43
N ASN A 366 6.20 7.47 -16.51
CA ASN A 366 5.21 8.56 -16.42
C ASN A 366 5.69 9.79 -15.66
N VAL A 367 6.68 9.65 -14.76
CA VAL A 367 7.17 10.71 -13.86
C VAL A 367 8.54 11.24 -14.28
N LEU A 368 9.48 10.33 -14.59
CA LEU A 368 10.87 10.66 -14.91
C LEU A 368 11.16 10.65 -16.43
N GLY A 369 10.19 10.22 -17.24
CA GLY A 369 10.31 10.16 -18.71
C GLY A 369 11.23 9.06 -19.23
N TYR A 370 11.57 8.04 -18.43
CA TYR A 370 12.41 6.92 -18.85
C TYR A 370 11.93 5.59 -18.26
N GLU A 371 12.13 4.49 -18.99
CA GLU A 371 11.86 3.14 -18.50
C GLU A 371 13.08 2.62 -17.72
N VAL A 372 12.88 2.16 -16.48
CA VAL A 372 13.97 1.56 -15.67
C VAL A 372 14.43 0.22 -16.25
N ARG A 373 13.55 -0.50 -16.95
CA ARG A 373 13.88 -1.73 -17.67
C ARG A 373 13.01 -1.92 -18.91
N LYS A 374 13.56 -2.59 -19.93
CA LYS A 374 12.83 -3.01 -21.13
C LYS A 374 11.91 -4.19 -20.80
N ASP A 375 10.83 -4.35 -21.56
CA ASP A 375 9.95 -5.52 -21.44
C ASP A 375 10.74 -6.84 -21.59
N GLY A 376 10.61 -7.72 -20.59
CA GLY A 376 11.29 -9.02 -20.55
C GLY A 376 12.77 -8.98 -20.15
N ALA A 377 13.35 -7.81 -19.84
CA ALA A 377 14.67 -7.74 -19.21
C ALA A 377 14.58 -8.13 -17.72
N PRO A 378 15.61 -8.80 -17.16
CA PRO A 378 15.69 -9.00 -15.72
C PRO A 378 15.78 -7.64 -15.01
N HIS A 379 15.40 -7.65 -13.74
CA HIS A 379 15.58 -6.54 -12.83
C HIS A 379 17.07 -6.29 -12.56
N ASN A 380 17.36 -5.08 -12.11
CA ASN A 380 18.67 -4.73 -11.60
C ASN A 380 18.46 -3.95 -10.30
N CYS A 381 18.73 -4.64 -9.19
CA CYS A 381 18.63 -4.11 -7.84
C CYS A 381 19.22 -2.70 -7.64
N LEU A 382 20.33 -2.38 -8.31
CA LEU A 382 20.96 -1.06 -8.18
C LEU A 382 20.20 0.03 -8.93
N ASP A 383 19.73 -0.27 -10.15
CA ASP A 383 18.97 0.69 -10.94
C ASP A 383 17.54 0.88 -10.42
N ASP A 384 16.97 -0.16 -9.80
CA ASP A 384 15.68 -0.10 -9.10
C ASP A 384 15.78 0.76 -7.81
N ALA A 385 16.80 0.57 -6.98
CA ALA A 385 17.06 1.43 -5.82
C ALA A 385 17.27 2.90 -6.24
N ARG A 386 18.01 3.15 -7.33
CA ARG A 386 18.20 4.50 -7.90
C ARG A 386 16.90 5.09 -8.44
N ALA A 387 16.08 4.30 -9.13
CA ALA A 387 14.78 4.70 -9.64
C ALA A 387 13.84 5.12 -8.51
N ALA A 388 13.76 4.34 -7.43
CA ALA A 388 12.98 4.69 -6.25
C ALA A 388 13.46 6.00 -5.59
N MET A 389 14.78 6.22 -5.48
CA MET A 389 15.33 7.48 -4.97
C MET A 389 14.98 8.66 -5.87
N LYS A 390 15.17 8.56 -7.19
CA LYS A 390 14.84 9.62 -8.16
C LYS A 390 13.36 10.01 -8.11
N LEU A 391 12.46 9.04 -7.95
CA LEU A 391 11.02 9.30 -7.77
C LEU A 391 10.73 10.11 -6.50
N VAL A 392 11.41 9.82 -5.39
CA VAL A 392 11.29 10.60 -4.15
C VAL A 392 11.85 12.00 -4.32
N LEU A 393 13.04 12.16 -4.89
CA LEU A 393 13.64 13.48 -5.15
C LEU A 393 12.74 14.34 -6.05
N PHE A 394 12.25 13.79 -7.16
CA PHE A 394 11.29 14.47 -8.04
C PHE A 394 10.02 14.92 -7.28
N LYS A 395 9.51 14.08 -6.36
CA LYS A 395 8.31 14.40 -5.57
C LYS A 395 8.56 15.47 -4.50
N LEU A 396 9.79 15.55 -3.98
CA LEU A 396 10.24 16.61 -3.07
C LEU A 396 10.40 17.94 -3.82
N GLU A 397 10.99 17.91 -5.03
CA GLU A 397 11.20 19.09 -5.89
C GLU A 397 9.89 19.64 -6.47
N SER A 398 8.98 18.77 -6.93
CA SER A 398 7.72 19.16 -7.60
C SER A 398 6.60 19.57 -6.64
N GLY A 399 6.82 19.47 -5.34
CA GLY A 399 5.78 19.64 -4.31
C GLY A 399 4.95 18.38 -4.07
N ILE A 400 4.67 18.10 -2.80
CA ILE A 400 4.06 16.84 -2.36
C ILE A 400 2.57 16.78 -2.68
N ASP A 401 1.86 17.91 -2.58
CA ASP A 401 0.42 18.01 -2.89
C ASP A 401 0.14 18.12 -4.39
N SER A 402 1.17 18.39 -5.20
CA SER A 402 1.10 18.33 -6.65
C SER A 402 0.74 16.91 -7.05
N GLY A 403 -0.51 16.68 -7.45
CA GLY A 403 -0.88 15.48 -8.17
C GLY A 403 0.07 15.32 -9.36
N VAL A 404 0.48 14.09 -9.68
CA VAL A 404 1.37 13.86 -10.82
C VAL A 404 0.61 14.23 -12.09
N GLY A 405 0.82 15.46 -12.54
CA GLY A 405 0.47 15.89 -13.88
C GLY A 405 1.21 14.96 -14.82
N GLN A 406 0.47 14.19 -15.62
CA GLN A 406 1.07 13.39 -16.67
C GLN A 406 1.82 14.36 -17.58
N SER A 407 3.16 14.28 -17.59
CA SER A 407 3.91 15.00 -18.61
C SER A 407 3.60 14.33 -19.93
N VAL A 408 2.69 14.93 -20.71
CA VAL A 408 2.40 14.53 -22.08
C VAL A 408 3.67 14.79 -22.89
N LYS A 409 4.51 13.76 -23.00
CA LYS A 409 5.68 13.72 -23.87
C LYS A 409 5.45 12.62 -24.89
N ASP A 410 5.25 13.06 -26.14
CA ASP A 410 5.34 12.31 -27.39
C ASP A 410 5.20 10.78 -27.25
N VAL A 411 4.00 10.34 -26.89
CA VAL A 411 3.67 8.93 -27.06
C VAL A 411 3.59 8.67 -28.57
N PRO A 412 4.24 7.62 -29.10
CA PRO A 412 4.18 7.31 -30.53
C PRO A 412 2.76 7.27 -31.06
N GLU A 413 2.55 7.82 -32.26
CA GLU A 413 1.25 7.82 -32.97
C GLU A 413 0.66 6.41 -33.17
N SER A 414 1.50 5.37 -33.05
CA SER A 414 1.10 3.97 -33.04
C SER A 414 0.34 3.53 -31.76
N GLU A 415 0.41 4.27 -30.65
CA GLU A 415 -0.40 4.02 -29.45
C GLU A 415 -1.75 4.75 -29.46
N SER A 416 -1.85 5.93 -30.09
CA SER A 416 -3.13 6.61 -30.29
C SER A 416 -4.04 5.87 -31.30
N ALA A 417 -3.47 5.04 -32.17
CA ALA A 417 -4.19 4.08 -33.02
C ALA A 417 -4.67 2.80 -32.30
N LYS A 418 -4.64 2.76 -30.96
CA LYS A 418 -4.97 1.55 -30.17
C LYS A 418 -6.05 1.80 -29.11
N LEU A 419 -6.89 0.79 -28.86
CA LEU A 419 -7.81 0.72 -27.74
C LEU A 419 -7.52 -0.52 -26.87
N LEU A 420 -7.66 -0.40 -25.55
CA LEU A 420 -7.51 -1.53 -24.62
C LEU A 420 -8.87 -2.12 -24.28
N LEU A 421 -9.06 -3.41 -24.58
CA LEU A 421 -10.18 -4.21 -24.10
C LEU A 421 -9.74 -4.95 -22.83
N HIS A 422 -10.34 -4.64 -21.68
CA HIS A 422 -9.94 -5.22 -20.39
C HIS A 422 -11.11 -5.72 -19.56
N ARG A 423 -10.78 -6.52 -18.53
CA ARG A 423 -11.71 -7.32 -17.71
C ARG A 423 -12.52 -8.36 -18.50
N ILE A 424 -12.06 -8.81 -19.66
CA ILE A 424 -12.76 -9.78 -20.50
C ILE A 424 -12.86 -11.15 -19.79
N PRO A 425 -14.04 -11.74 -19.58
CA PRO A 425 -14.18 -13.05 -18.96
C PRO A 425 -13.47 -14.15 -19.75
N LYS A 426 -12.83 -15.10 -19.07
CA LYS A 426 -12.14 -16.25 -19.70
C LYS A 426 -13.00 -17.11 -20.65
N SER A 427 -14.32 -17.08 -20.48
CA SER A 427 -15.28 -17.80 -21.32
C SER A 427 -15.48 -17.17 -22.70
N VAL A 428 -15.10 -15.89 -22.88
CA VAL A 428 -15.20 -15.16 -24.14
C VAL A 428 -14.06 -15.57 -25.08
N PRO A 429 -14.36 -16.00 -26.31
CA PRO A 429 -13.35 -16.21 -27.35
C PRO A 429 -12.83 -14.88 -27.92
N GLN A 430 -11.53 -14.80 -28.23
CA GLN A 430 -10.90 -13.57 -28.75
C GLN A 430 -11.42 -13.14 -30.14
N ASN A 431 -11.85 -14.08 -30.97
CA ASN A 431 -12.46 -13.80 -32.29
C ASN A 431 -13.83 -13.10 -32.17
N GLU A 432 -14.61 -13.39 -31.12
CA GLU A 432 -15.92 -12.76 -30.89
C GLU A 432 -15.80 -11.26 -30.57
N LEU A 433 -14.68 -10.82 -29.99
CA LEU A 433 -14.42 -9.41 -29.64
C LEU A 433 -14.42 -8.47 -30.85
N ARG A 434 -14.23 -8.98 -32.08
CA ARG A 434 -14.33 -8.20 -33.32
C ARG A 434 -15.72 -7.58 -33.50
N LYS A 435 -16.77 -8.21 -32.95
CA LYS A 435 -18.16 -7.74 -33.03
C LYS A 435 -18.42 -6.41 -32.30
N ILE A 436 -17.51 -5.98 -31.43
CA ILE A 436 -17.60 -4.73 -30.66
C ILE A 436 -17.38 -3.50 -31.56
N PHE A 437 -16.67 -3.66 -32.68
CA PHE A 437 -16.32 -2.59 -33.62
C PHE A 437 -16.88 -2.90 -35.02
N PRO A 438 -18.21 -2.91 -35.21
CA PRO A 438 -18.81 -3.19 -36.50
C PRO A 438 -18.39 -2.13 -37.53
N GLY A 439 -17.87 -2.58 -38.67
CA GLY A 439 -17.40 -1.70 -39.76
C GLY A 439 -15.92 -1.29 -39.70
N PHE A 440 -15.18 -1.62 -38.64
CA PHE A 440 -13.77 -1.25 -38.46
C PHE A 440 -12.81 -2.42 -38.69
N THR A 441 -11.62 -2.14 -39.24
CA THR A 441 -10.61 -3.19 -39.50
C THR A 441 -9.64 -3.28 -38.33
N VAL A 442 -9.99 -4.10 -37.34
CA VAL A 442 -9.22 -4.25 -36.10
C VAL A 442 -8.27 -5.45 -36.11
N GLU A 443 -7.01 -5.26 -35.69
CA GLU A 443 -6.12 -6.36 -35.29
C GLU A 443 -6.20 -6.55 -33.76
N LEU A 444 -6.34 -7.80 -33.30
CA LEU A 444 -6.51 -8.12 -31.88
C LEU A 444 -5.26 -8.80 -31.32
N GLN A 445 -4.41 -8.03 -30.65
CA GLN A 445 -3.18 -8.51 -30.03
C GLN A 445 -3.41 -8.90 -28.57
N ARG A 446 -3.17 -10.17 -28.22
CA ARG A 446 -3.36 -10.66 -26.85
C ARG A 446 -2.23 -10.18 -25.95
N ARG A 447 -2.56 -9.47 -24.87
CA ARG A 447 -1.56 -9.09 -23.86
C ARG A 447 -1.28 -10.29 -22.95
N MET A 448 -0.14 -10.96 -23.13
CA MET A 448 0.29 -12.05 -22.27
C MET A 448 0.81 -11.48 -20.94
N ASN A 449 0.14 -11.80 -19.83
CA ASN A 449 0.64 -11.50 -18.49
C ASN A 449 1.31 -12.77 -17.95
N VAL A 450 2.64 -12.72 -17.75
CA VAL A 450 3.39 -13.86 -17.21
C VAL A 450 3.04 -14.05 -15.72
N GLY A 451 2.85 -15.30 -15.29
CA GLY A 451 3.04 -15.70 -13.88
C GLY A 451 1.83 -15.85 -12.96
N LYS A 452 0.56 -15.59 -13.35
CA LYS A 452 -0.61 -15.88 -12.47
C LYS A 452 -1.85 -16.41 -13.20
N PRO A 453 -2.64 -17.34 -12.61
CA PRO A 453 -3.92 -17.78 -13.16
C PRO A 453 -4.98 -16.67 -13.02
N GLN A 454 -5.11 -15.81 -14.04
CA GLN A 454 -6.08 -14.71 -14.04
C GLN A 454 -7.53 -15.23 -14.18
N LYS A 455 -8.51 -14.51 -13.62
CA LYS A 455 -9.95 -14.76 -13.87
C LYS A 455 -10.42 -14.21 -15.23
N ASN A 456 -9.84 -13.07 -15.64
CA ASN A 456 -10.18 -12.32 -16.85
C ASN A 456 -8.89 -12.04 -17.64
N TYR A 457 -8.99 -11.78 -18.95
CA TYR A 457 -7.86 -11.41 -19.80
C TYR A 457 -8.03 -10.00 -20.41
N ALA A 458 -7.02 -9.54 -21.16
CA ALA A 458 -7.01 -8.26 -21.86
C ALA A 458 -6.44 -8.40 -23.28
N VAL A 459 -6.93 -7.57 -24.19
CA VAL A 459 -6.56 -7.54 -25.61
C VAL A 459 -6.38 -6.10 -26.04
N VAL A 460 -5.38 -5.83 -26.86
CA VAL A 460 -5.19 -4.55 -27.53
C VAL A 460 -5.83 -4.65 -28.91
N ALA A 461 -6.77 -3.75 -29.19
CA ALA A 461 -7.35 -3.52 -30.49
C ALA A 461 -6.50 -2.47 -31.22
N VAL A 462 -5.84 -2.86 -32.30
CA VAL A 462 -5.02 -1.98 -33.14
C VAL A 462 -5.82 -1.63 -34.40
N PHE A 463 -5.92 -0.34 -34.69
CA PHE A 463 -6.60 0.23 -35.86
C PHE A 463 -5.58 0.78 -36.86
N LYS A 464 -6.01 1.16 -38.06
CA LYS A 464 -5.11 1.66 -39.12
C LYS A 464 -4.44 2.98 -38.75
N ASN A 465 -5.12 3.82 -37.98
CA ASN A 465 -4.66 5.15 -37.56
C ASN A 465 -5.45 5.65 -36.33
N PRO A 466 -5.03 6.76 -35.69
CA PRO A 466 -5.70 7.31 -34.51
C PRO A 466 -7.14 7.77 -34.74
N ASN A 467 -7.49 8.21 -35.95
CA ASN A 467 -8.86 8.66 -36.24
C ASN A 467 -9.82 7.47 -36.25
N GLU A 468 -9.45 6.36 -36.89
CA GLU A 468 -10.24 5.12 -36.88
C GLU A 468 -10.42 4.58 -35.45
N ALA A 469 -9.38 4.65 -34.61
CA ALA A 469 -9.48 4.26 -33.19
C ALA A 469 -10.42 5.17 -32.39
N ASN A 470 -10.42 6.48 -32.64
CA ASN A 470 -11.34 7.41 -32.01
C ASN A 470 -12.79 7.21 -32.49
N GLU A 471 -13.02 7.10 -33.80
CA GLU A 471 -14.35 6.81 -34.37
C GLU A 471 -14.91 5.47 -33.85
N ALA A 472 -14.06 4.44 -33.75
CA ALA A 472 -14.43 3.16 -33.16
C ALA A 472 -14.77 3.26 -31.67
N PHE A 473 -14.07 4.10 -30.90
CA PHE A 473 -14.42 4.35 -29.49
C PHE A 473 -15.71 5.16 -29.33
N ASP A 474 -15.90 6.20 -30.17
CA ASP A 474 -17.03 7.11 -30.07
C ASP A 474 -18.33 6.44 -30.59
N SER A 475 -18.25 5.54 -31.58
CA SER A 475 -19.39 4.73 -32.07
C SER A 475 -20.02 3.79 -31.04
N ILE A 476 -19.33 3.52 -29.93
CA ILE A 476 -19.88 2.75 -28.81
C ILE A 476 -20.88 3.64 -28.05
N GLU A 477 -22.18 3.41 -28.26
CA GLU A 477 -23.30 4.07 -27.56
C GLU A 477 -23.44 3.56 -26.12
N ARG A 478 -22.49 3.93 -25.26
CA ARG A 478 -22.47 3.62 -23.82
C ARG A 478 -22.00 4.83 -23.03
N GLU A 479 -22.44 4.89 -21.76
CA GLU A 479 -21.94 5.89 -20.81
C GLU A 479 -20.42 5.80 -20.69
N GLU A 480 -19.79 6.96 -20.65
CA GLU A 480 -18.36 7.10 -20.59
C GLU A 480 -17.91 7.48 -19.17
N GLU A 481 -17.01 6.68 -18.63
CA GLU A 481 -16.35 6.92 -17.35
C GLU A 481 -14.83 7.13 -17.57
N LYS A 482 -14.14 7.62 -16.54
CA LYS A 482 -12.67 7.65 -16.51
C LYS A 482 -12.16 6.49 -15.67
N ASP A 483 -11.13 5.80 -16.16
CA ASP A 483 -10.41 4.80 -15.38
C ASP A 483 -9.59 5.46 -14.26
N CYS A 484 -8.99 4.67 -13.39
CA CYS A 484 -8.22 5.21 -12.26
C CYS A 484 -6.94 5.98 -12.66
N LYS A 485 -6.51 5.89 -13.94
CA LYS A 485 -5.44 6.69 -14.55
C LYS A 485 -5.97 7.95 -15.27
N GLY A 486 -7.28 8.22 -15.19
CA GLY A 486 -7.94 9.36 -15.84
C GLY A 486 -8.32 9.14 -17.32
N LEU A 487 -8.11 7.94 -17.86
CA LEU A 487 -8.31 7.64 -19.28
C LEU A 487 -9.79 7.30 -19.57
N ARG A 488 -10.34 7.80 -20.68
CA ARG A 488 -11.71 7.54 -21.11
C ARG A 488 -11.95 6.04 -21.34
N GLN A 489 -12.99 5.48 -20.74
CA GLN A 489 -13.47 4.12 -21.00
C GLN A 489 -14.99 4.03 -21.03
N LYS A 490 -15.49 3.02 -21.73
CA LYS A 490 -16.91 2.67 -21.83
C LYS A 490 -17.11 1.23 -21.41
N LEU A 491 -18.13 0.97 -20.58
CA LEU A 491 -18.54 -0.38 -20.21
C LEU A 491 -19.43 -0.95 -21.32
N VAL A 492 -18.94 -2.00 -21.99
CA VAL A 492 -19.65 -2.68 -23.08
C VAL A 492 -20.25 -3.98 -22.54
N LEU A 493 -21.58 -4.03 -22.52
CA LEU A 493 -22.33 -5.28 -22.52
C LEU A 493 -22.38 -5.81 -23.95
N PHE A 494 -21.87 -7.02 -24.17
CA PHE A 494 -21.83 -7.68 -25.47
C PHE A 494 -22.24 -9.15 -25.33
N GLU A 495 -22.89 -9.71 -26.36
CA GLU A 495 -23.31 -11.11 -26.39
C GLU A 495 -22.41 -11.93 -27.32
N TYR A 496 -22.06 -13.14 -26.89
CA TYR A 496 -21.29 -14.10 -27.67
C TYR A 496 -22.00 -15.46 -27.68
N SER A 497 -21.79 -16.19 -28.79
CA SER A 497 -22.21 -17.60 -28.97
C SER A 497 -23.57 -17.99 -28.35
N ALA A 498 -24.67 -17.66 -29.04
CA ALA A 498 -26.04 -17.93 -28.61
C ALA A 498 -26.37 -17.35 -27.21
N GLU A 499 -26.53 -16.02 -27.17
CA GLU A 499 -27.18 -15.28 -26.07
C GLU A 499 -26.47 -15.36 -24.71
N ARG A 500 -25.14 -15.54 -24.66
CA ARG A 500 -24.38 -15.37 -23.41
C ARG A 500 -23.92 -13.92 -23.26
N PRO A 501 -24.48 -13.12 -22.34
CA PRO A 501 -23.99 -11.78 -22.07
C PRO A 501 -22.64 -11.83 -21.37
N ALA A 502 -21.75 -10.92 -21.74
CA ALA A 502 -20.51 -10.62 -21.04
C ALA A 502 -20.27 -9.10 -21.00
N THR A 503 -19.67 -8.64 -19.91
CA THR A 503 -19.27 -7.25 -19.73
C THR A 503 -17.76 -7.12 -19.85
N LEU A 504 -17.30 -6.12 -20.61
CA LEU A 504 -15.89 -5.73 -20.69
C LEU A 504 -15.78 -4.21 -20.81
N TYR A 505 -14.58 -3.67 -20.57
CA TYR A 505 -14.32 -2.26 -20.78
C TYR A 505 -13.50 -2.04 -22.05
N VAL A 506 -13.91 -1.09 -22.89
CA VAL A 506 -13.10 -0.52 -23.96
C VAL A 506 -12.55 0.81 -23.45
N ARG A 507 -11.23 1.01 -23.49
CA ARG A 507 -10.54 2.20 -22.96
C ARG A 507 -9.59 2.79 -23.99
N LYS A 508 -9.56 4.13 -24.12
CA LYS A 508 -8.54 4.85 -24.89
C LYS A 508 -7.13 4.60 -24.29
N MET A 509 -6.11 4.54 -25.13
CA MET A 509 -4.73 4.36 -24.66
C MET A 509 -4.13 5.65 -24.09
N LEU A 510 -4.64 6.82 -24.48
CA LEU A 510 -4.14 8.14 -24.10
C LEU A 510 -5.25 9.07 -23.60
N PRO A 511 -4.90 10.14 -22.84
CA PRO A 511 -5.78 11.27 -22.60
C PRO A 511 -6.11 11.97 -23.93
N ASP A 512 -7.25 12.66 -24.00
CA ASP A 512 -7.51 13.54 -25.14
C ASP A 512 -6.59 14.78 -25.06
N ASP A 513 -6.08 15.20 -26.22
CA ASP A 513 -5.34 16.46 -26.35
C ASP A 513 -6.29 17.66 -26.18
N PRO A 514 -6.03 18.61 -25.26
CA PRO A 514 -6.86 19.80 -25.06
C PRO A 514 -6.96 20.72 -26.29
N HIS A 515 -6.20 20.50 -27.37
CA HIS A 515 -6.26 21.30 -28.60
C HIS A 515 -7.10 20.74 -29.75
N VAL A 516 -7.74 19.57 -29.64
CA VAL A 516 -8.61 19.04 -30.71
C VAL A 516 -10.09 19.06 -30.32
N GLN A 517 -10.76 20.21 -30.53
CA GLN A 517 -12.22 20.28 -30.48
C GLN A 517 -12.84 19.63 -31.73
N SER A 518 -13.53 18.51 -31.57
CA SER A 518 -14.21 17.81 -32.67
C SER A 518 -15.43 18.58 -33.18
N THR A 519 -15.35 19.13 -34.39
CA THR A 519 -16.44 19.83 -35.07
C THR A 519 -17.46 18.84 -35.67
N GLY A 520 -18.38 18.36 -34.83
CA GLY A 520 -19.43 17.40 -35.19
C GLY A 520 -20.44 17.90 -36.24
N SER A 521 -20.07 17.90 -37.51
CA SER A 521 -20.90 18.37 -38.63
C SER A 521 -21.87 17.29 -39.12
N LYS A 522 -23.13 17.32 -38.67
CA LYS A 522 -24.20 16.51 -39.27
C LYS A 522 -24.60 17.07 -40.64
N LYS A 523 -24.12 16.44 -41.71
CA LYS A 523 -24.48 16.77 -43.10
C LYS A 523 -25.79 16.09 -43.49
N ARG A 524 -26.80 16.85 -43.95
CA ARG A 524 -27.92 16.34 -44.75
C ARG A 524 -27.91 17.02 -46.12
N SER A 525 -28.49 16.34 -47.10
CA SER A 525 -28.43 16.64 -48.54
C SER A 525 -29.20 17.90 -48.94
N ALA A 526 -28.82 18.44 -50.10
CA ALA A 526 -29.34 19.68 -50.66
C ALA A 526 -30.75 19.55 -51.27
N ASP A 527 -31.47 20.67 -51.34
CA ASP A 527 -32.29 20.99 -52.50
C ASP A 527 -32.35 22.52 -52.72
N LEU A 528 -32.88 22.95 -53.86
CA LEU A 528 -32.61 24.26 -54.48
C LEU A 528 -33.55 25.43 -54.11
N ASP A 529 -32.93 26.62 -54.16
CA ASP A 529 -33.45 27.91 -54.67
C ASP A 529 -34.24 28.94 -53.84
N ASN A 530 -33.93 30.19 -54.21
CA ASN A 530 -34.68 31.45 -54.12
C ASN A 530 -34.76 32.35 -52.88
N ARG A 531 -34.68 33.66 -53.20
CA ARG A 531 -34.62 34.85 -52.33
C ARG A 531 -35.90 35.12 -51.52
N LYS A 532 -35.75 35.68 -50.31
CA LYS A 532 -36.18 37.06 -49.97
C LYS A 532 -35.78 37.49 -48.54
N GLU A 533 -35.72 38.81 -48.34
CA GLU A 533 -35.40 39.45 -47.06
C GLU A 533 -36.58 39.49 -46.07
N LEU A 534 -36.24 39.93 -44.85
CA LEU A 534 -37.04 40.71 -43.87
C LEU A 534 -37.76 40.00 -42.70
N LYS A 535 -37.48 40.59 -41.51
CA LYS A 535 -38.25 40.65 -40.24
C LYS A 535 -38.21 39.46 -39.26
N LYS A 536 -37.70 39.77 -38.05
CA LYS A 536 -37.98 39.05 -36.78
C LYS A 536 -39.49 39.08 -36.48
N PRO A 537 -40.05 38.00 -35.91
CA PRO A 537 -40.50 38.11 -34.50
C PRO A 537 -40.35 36.84 -33.62
N LYS A 538 -39.99 37.10 -32.35
CA LYS A 538 -40.38 36.49 -31.03
C LYS A 538 -41.12 35.12 -30.89
N ILE A 539 -40.84 34.48 -29.72
CA ILE A 539 -41.67 33.51 -28.91
C ILE A 539 -41.64 32.03 -29.41
N ASP A 540 -41.51 30.96 -28.58
CA ASP A 540 -41.20 30.84 -27.13
C ASP A 540 -40.48 29.53 -26.70
N SER A 541 -40.03 29.53 -25.44
CA SER A 541 -39.78 28.45 -24.46
C SER A 541 -39.70 26.96 -24.85
N SER A 542 -38.58 26.33 -24.46
CA SER A 542 -38.61 25.31 -23.39
C SER A 542 -37.36 25.44 -22.51
N GLN A 543 -37.35 26.44 -21.61
CA GLN A 543 -36.31 26.53 -20.58
C GLN A 543 -36.60 25.51 -19.48
N CYS A 544 -35.62 24.67 -19.19
CA CYS A 544 -35.70 23.65 -18.15
C CYS A 544 -35.75 24.31 -16.77
N GLU A 545 -36.73 23.95 -15.93
CA GLU A 545 -36.96 24.54 -14.60
C GLU A 545 -35.70 24.53 -13.71
N HIS A 546 -34.82 23.54 -13.90
CA HIS A 546 -33.56 23.42 -13.17
C HIS A 546 -32.61 24.62 -13.33
N THR A 547 -32.59 25.32 -14.46
CA THR A 547 -31.68 26.48 -14.62
C THR A 547 -32.17 27.71 -13.85
N ILE A 548 -33.48 27.87 -13.68
CA ILE A 548 -34.07 28.94 -12.86
C ILE A 548 -33.81 28.66 -11.38
N GLU A 549 -33.99 27.41 -10.94
CA GLU A 549 -33.76 27.02 -9.55
C GLU A 549 -32.28 27.15 -9.15
N ILE A 550 -31.35 26.82 -10.05
CA ILE A 550 -29.90 27.00 -9.81
C ILE A 550 -29.55 28.49 -9.61
N GLU A 551 -30.08 29.41 -10.41
CA GLU A 551 -29.83 30.85 -10.22
C GLU A 551 -30.54 31.42 -8.97
N ARG A 552 -31.71 30.88 -8.60
CA ARG A 552 -32.38 31.19 -7.33
C ARG A 552 -31.49 30.82 -6.14
N LEU A 553 -31.01 29.57 -6.09
CA LEU A 553 -30.16 29.07 -5.01
C LEU A 553 -28.81 29.81 -4.92
N LYS A 554 -28.18 30.17 -6.05
CA LYS A 554 -26.97 31.01 -6.07
C LYS A 554 -27.19 32.43 -5.53
N THR A 555 -28.41 32.94 -5.65
CA THR A 555 -28.77 34.28 -5.15
C THR A 555 -29.04 34.22 -3.65
N GLU A 556 -29.78 33.21 -3.20
CA GLU A 556 -30.05 32.95 -1.78
C GLU A 556 -28.77 32.64 -0.98
N LEU A 557 -27.80 31.92 -1.57
CA LEU A 557 -26.50 31.66 -0.95
C LEU A 557 -25.70 32.96 -0.72
N ARG A 558 -25.59 33.82 -1.74
CA ARG A 558 -24.92 35.13 -1.61
C ARG A 558 -25.57 36.02 -0.53
N GLN A 559 -26.89 35.96 -0.42
CA GLN A 559 -27.63 36.73 0.59
C GLN A 559 -27.31 36.23 2.02
N ARG A 560 -27.19 34.91 2.22
CA ARG A 560 -26.73 34.35 3.52
C ARG A 560 -25.27 34.68 3.83
N ASP A 561 -24.39 34.69 2.84
CA ASP A 561 -22.98 35.08 3.04
C ASP A 561 -22.86 36.55 3.50
N GLU A 562 -23.70 37.46 2.95
CA GLU A 562 -23.79 38.85 3.41
C GLU A 562 -24.35 38.97 4.84
N GLU A 563 -25.37 38.18 5.20
CA GLU A 563 -25.90 38.11 6.56
C GLU A 563 -24.85 37.61 7.57
N VAL A 564 -24.10 36.56 7.23
CA VAL A 564 -22.99 36.04 8.06
C VAL A 564 -21.90 37.10 8.23
N ALA A 565 -21.49 37.78 7.16
CA ALA A 565 -20.52 38.86 7.22
C ALA A 565 -21.02 40.05 8.09
N ASN A 566 -22.31 40.32 8.10
CA ASN A 566 -22.90 41.36 8.95
C ASN A 566 -22.98 40.92 10.43
N MET A 567 -23.36 39.68 10.71
CA MET A 567 -23.32 39.11 12.07
C MET A 567 -21.90 39.10 12.64
N GLN A 568 -20.88 38.75 11.84
CA GLN A 568 -19.48 38.82 12.26
C GLN A 568 -19.05 40.26 12.61
N LYS A 569 -19.50 41.28 11.88
CA LYS A 569 -19.26 42.70 12.23
C LYS A 569 -19.94 43.09 13.54
N ILE A 570 -21.17 42.63 13.78
CA ILE A 570 -21.90 42.87 15.03
C ILE A 570 -21.20 42.20 16.21
N ILE A 571 -20.80 40.94 16.09
CA ILE A 571 -20.03 40.21 17.11
C ILE A 571 -18.73 40.97 17.41
N ALA A 572 -17.95 41.32 16.39
CA ALA A 572 -16.71 42.09 16.56
C ALA A 572 -16.91 43.50 17.13
N ALA A 573 -18.11 44.09 17.03
CA ALA A 573 -18.46 45.34 17.69
C ALA A 573 -18.86 45.13 19.16
N LEU A 574 -19.55 44.03 19.48
CA LEU A 574 -19.95 43.66 20.83
C LEU A 574 -18.74 43.23 21.69
N THR A 575 -17.83 42.42 21.15
CA THR A 575 -16.57 42.04 21.83
C THR A 575 -15.77 43.28 22.25
N ARG A 576 -15.56 44.22 21.31
CA ARG A 576 -14.90 45.51 21.58
C ARG A 576 -15.63 46.40 22.58
N LYS A 577 -16.93 46.22 22.78
CA LYS A 577 -17.74 46.99 23.75
C LYS A 577 -17.80 46.32 25.13
N GLN A 578 -17.45 45.03 25.24
CA GLN A 578 -17.38 44.27 26.49
C GLN A 578 -15.98 44.21 27.10
N GLY A 579 -14.95 44.69 26.40
CA GLY A 579 -13.58 44.75 26.93
C GLY A 579 -12.87 43.39 27.00
N LEU A 580 -13.21 42.49 26.07
CA LEU A 580 -12.49 41.25 25.76
C LEU A 580 -11.62 41.43 24.51
#